data_AF-A0A960K8M7-F1
#
_entry.id   AF-A0A960K8M7-F1
#
_cell.length_a   1.000
_cell.length_b   1.000
_cell.length_c   1.000
_cell.angle_alpha   90.00
_cell.angle_beta   90.00
_cell.angle_gamma   90.00
#
_symmetry.space_group_name_H-M   'P 1'
#
loop_
_entity.id
_entity.type
_entity.pdbx_description
1 polymer ?
#
loop_
_entity_poly.entity_id
_entity_poly.type
_entity_poly.pdbx_seq_one_letter_code
_entity_poly.pdbx_strand_id
1 'polypeptide(L)'
;MTGSLGPTSPPGRRARAGVAAAVVAIAALVGIGVAACGVPIDDEPRPIAQTTIAPTDDAPTTIAGTDGAEVSVYFLHGDSLERQGYPVEGEPTLRAALDFVLDPPAEGLSDELRSSVPPDTGLNSVEVSDGVAVIDLTSEINDVSGEAQKEAFAQIVFTTLAFPEIASVRFLVDGKAIDAPTDDGNRSIVTADNYDEPLNPR
;
A
#
# COMPACT_ATOMS: atom_id res chain seq x y z
N MET A 1 36.64 -39.31 49.16
CA MET A 1 36.92 -38.43 50.32
C MET A 1 36.94 -36.99 49.81
N THR A 2 36.53 -36.00 50.62
CA THR A 2 36.76 -34.53 50.45
C THR A 2 36.57 -33.90 49.05
N GLY A 3 35.63 -32.99 48.74
CA GLY A 3 34.63 -32.31 49.58
C GLY A 3 35.09 -30.94 50.13
N SER A 4 34.64 -29.83 49.50
CA SER A 4 34.57 -28.44 50.04
C SER A 4 33.86 -27.54 48.99
N LEU A 5 32.60 -27.11 49.21
CA LEU A 5 32.15 -25.76 49.63
C LEU A 5 32.49 -24.56 48.69
N GLY A 6 31.45 -23.80 48.30
CA GLY A 6 31.55 -22.37 47.93
C GLY A 6 31.59 -21.46 49.18
N PRO A 7 31.55 -20.11 49.08
CA PRO A 7 30.52 -19.32 48.37
C PRO A 7 31.16 -18.16 47.52
N THR A 8 30.70 -16.91 47.30
CA THR A 8 29.63 -16.03 47.88
C THR A 8 29.31 -14.82 46.96
N SER A 9 28.11 -14.24 47.07
CA SER A 9 27.81 -12.78 46.86
C SER A 9 27.83 -12.08 48.25
N PRO A 10 27.72 -10.73 48.46
CA PRO A 10 27.24 -9.60 47.63
C PRO A 10 28.32 -8.46 47.65
N PRO A 11 28.09 -7.14 47.94
CA PRO A 11 26.98 -6.17 47.75
C PRO A 11 27.38 -5.01 46.79
N GLY A 12 26.62 -3.93 46.54
CA GLY A 12 25.26 -3.56 46.95
C GLY A 12 25.13 -2.13 47.53
N ARG A 13 24.40 -1.25 46.83
CA ARG A 13 23.95 0.12 47.20
C ARG A 13 25.03 1.21 47.43
N ARG A 14 24.76 2.44 46.96
CA ARG A 14 24.36 3.59 47.81
C ARG A 14 24.05 4.85 46.99
N ALA A 15 22.93 5.49 47.32
CA ALA A 15 22.68 6.88 46.99
C ALA A 15 23.34 7.82 48.04
N ARG A 16 23.74 9.01 47.59
CA ARG A 16 24.10 10.24 48.32
C ARG A 16 24.09 11.35 47.25
N ALA A 17 23.36 12.46 47.31
CA ALA A 17 22.73 13.19 48.41
C ALA A 17 23.73 13.78 49.43
N GLY A 18 23.92 15.11 49.36
CA GLY A 18 24.74 15.91 50.27
C GLY A 18 25.59 16.98 49.55
N VAL A 19 25.75 18.24 50.00
CA VAL A 19 24.84 19.21 50.68
C VAL A 19 25.59 20.56 50.84
N ALA A 20 24.86 21.69 50.79
CA ALA A 20 25.33 23.06 51.09
C ALA A 20 26.43 23.63 50.14
N ALA A 21 26.77 24.93 50.12
CA ALA A 21 26.41 26.10 50.95
C ALA A 21 26.50 27.40 50.07
N ALA A 22 26.03 28.61 50.43
CA ALA A 22 25.18 29.12 51.51
C ALA A 22 24.64 30.55 51.17
N VAL A 23 23.50 30.92 51.78
CA VAL A 23 23.10 32.20 52.44
C VAL A 23 23.96 33.46 52.13
N VAL A 24 23.43 34.66 51.80
CA VAL A 24 22.69 35.61 52.68
C VAL A 24 21.76 36.58 51.91
N ALA A 25 20.69 37.01 52.60
CA ALA A 25 19.60 37.95 52.25
C ALA A 25 20.05 39.40 51.85
N ILE A 26 19.15 40.37 51.56
CA ILE A 26 18.26 41.09 52.49
C ILE A 26 17.04 41.76 51.76
N ALA A 27 15.94 41.93 52.52
CA ALA A 27 14.74 42.79 52.40
C ALA A 27 14.67 43.96 51.36
N ALA A 28 13.51 44.55 51.01
CA ALA A 28 12.06 44.25 51.06
C ALA A 28 11.28 45.48 50.48
N LEU A 29 9.95 45.39 50.25
CA LEU A 29 8.93 46.44 50.54
C LEU A 29 7.58 46.21 49.80
N VAL A 30 6.46 46.42 50.53
CA VAL A 30 5.10 46.87 50.10
C VAL A 30 4.32 46.06 49.03
N GLY A 31 3.03 45.88 49.27
CA GLY A 31 2.04 45.38 48.31
C GLY A 31 0.62 45.87 48.61
N ILE A 32 -0.36 45.46 47.78
CA ILE A 32 -1.84 45.62 47.85
C ILE A 32 -2.38 44.46 46.96
N GLY A 33 -3.42 43.69 47.34
CA GLY A 33 -4.83 43.90 46.98
C GLY A 33 -5.13 43.64 45.48
N VAL A 34 -6.24 43.02 45.05
CA VAL A 34 -7.47 42.54 45.69
C VAL A 34 -7.99 41.30 44.90
N ALA A 35 -8.87 40.48 45.48
CA ALA A 35 -9.49 39.35 44.76
C ALA A 35 -10.62 39.81 43.80
N ALA A 36 -10.73 39.14 42.64
CA ALA A 36 -11.91 39.20 41.76
C ALA A 36 -12.04 37.88 40.97
N CYS A 37 -13.28 37.39 40.80
CA CYS A 37 -13.57 36.27 39.90
C CYS A 37 -13.68 36.75 38.45
N GLY A 38 -13.58 35.82 37.49
CA GLY A 38 -13.53 36.14 36.06
C GLY A 38 -14.81 36.76 35.48
N VAL A 39 -14.61 37.46 34.36
CA VAL A 39 -15.67 38.00 33.48
C VAL A 39 -15.80 37.04 32.27
N PRO A 40 -17.01 36.72 31.79
CA PRO A 40 -17.20 35.74 30.71
C PRO A 40 -16.72 36.25 29.35
N ILE A 41 -16.52 35.29 28.44
CA ILE A 41 -16.26 35.53 27.01
C ILE A 41 -17.56 35.94 26.30
N ASP A 42 -17.44 36.80 25.29
CA ASP A 42 -18.54 37.25 24.42
C ASP A 42 -18.58 36.36 23.15
N ASP A 43 -19.77 36.02 22.67
CA ASP A 43 -20.01 34.74 21.95
C ASP A 43 -20.76 34.92 20.60
N GLU A 44 -20.53 36.03 19.88
CA GLU A 44 -20.99 36.23 18.50
C GLU A 44 -19.87 36.74 17.57
N PRO A 45 -19.51 36.01 16.49
CA PRO A 45 -18.50 36.45 15.52
C PRO A 45 -19.01 37.59 14.63
N ARG A 46 -18.17 38.61 14.42
CA ARG A 46 -18.42 39.68 13.42
C ARG A 46 -17.31 39.66 12.37
N PRO A 47 -17.61 39.53 11.07
CA PRO A 47 -16.59 39.49 10.03
C PRO A 47 -15.95 40.87 9.84
N ILE A 48 -14.62 40.90 9.71
CA ILE A 48 -13.86 42.12 9.39
C ILE A 48 -13.07 41.87 8.10
N ALA A 49 -13.13 42.82 7.17
CA ALA A 49 -12.44 42.71 5.90
C ALA A 49 -10.98 43.20 5.97
N GLN A 50 -10.10 42.44 5.34
CA GLN A 50 -8.78 42.80 4.81
C GLN A 50 -7.60 43.13 5.76
N THR A 51 -6.53 42.40 5.50
CA THR A 51 -5.12 42.84 5.57
C THR A 51 -4.53 43.13 6.95
N THR A 52 -4.02 42.07 7.57
CA THR A 52 -2.76 42.10 8.32
C THR A 52 -1.84 41.04 7.71
N ILE A 53 -0.59 41.37 7.43
CA ILE A 53 0.38 40.41 6.88
C ILE A 53 0.85 39.51 8.03
N ALA A 54 0.48 38.24 7.99
CA ALA A 54 0.95 37.22 8.92
C ALA A 54 2.41 36.82 8.62
N PRO A 55 3.13 36.22 9.58
CA PRO A 55 4.38 35.52 9.28
C PRO A 55 4.13 34.41 8.27
N THR A 56 5.14 34.09 7.45
CA THR A 56 5.15 32.80 6.74
C THR A 56 5.37 31.71 7.77
N ASP A 57 4.29 31.03 8.17
CA ASP A 57 4.40 29.65 8.62
C ASP A 57 4.94 28.83 7.45
N ASP A 58 5.98 28.02 7.68
CA ASP A 58 6.33 26.90 6.81
C ASP A 58 5.27 25.80 7.01
N ALA A 59 4.02 26.12 6.62
CA ALA A 59 2.96 25.15 6.52
C ALA A 59 3.45 24.05 5.57
N PRO A 60 3.38 22.75 5.97
CA PRO A 60 3.72 21.69 5.05
C PRO A 60 2.83 21.86 3.83
N THR A 61 3.44 22.11 2.67
CA THR A 61 2.74 22.05 1.40
C THR A 61 2.42 20.58 1.17
N THR A 62 1.33 20.15 1.80
CA THR A 62 0.60 18.96 1.40
C THR A 62 0.17 19.27 -0.02
N ILE A 63 0.97 18.80 -0.97
CA ILE A 63 0.51 18.59 -2.33
C ILE A 63 -0.72 17.71 -2.12
N ALA A 64 -1.90 18.28 -2.32
CA ALA A 64 -3.10 17.47 -2.43
C ALA A 64 -2.82 16.55 -3.61
N GLY A 65 -2.54 15.28 -3.32
CA GLY A 65 -2.52 14.27 -4.36
C GLY A 65 -3.83 14.43 -5.12
N THR A 66 -3.74 14.59 -6.43
CA THR A 66 -4.96 14.57 -7.25
C THR A 66 -5.59 13.21 -6.98
N ASP A 67 -6.82 13.19 -6.44
CA ASP A 67 -7.66 11.99 -6.35
C ASP A 67 -8.03 11.57 -7.78
N GLY A 68 -7.04 11.06 -8.50
CA GLY A 68 -7.20 10.35 -9.76
C GLY A 68 -7.79 8.98 -9.48
N ALA A 69 -8.54 8.46 -10.44
CA ALA A 69 -8.89 7.04 -10.37
C ALA A 69 -7.61 6.21 -10.52
N GLU A 70 -7.54 5.10 -9.80
CA GLU A 70 -6.51 4.09 -9.98
C GLU A 70 -7.16 2.78 -10.41
N VAL A 71 -6.46 2.03 -11.24
CA VAL A 71 -6.70 0.59 -11.44
C VAL A 71 -5.72 -0.21 -10.61
N SER A 72 -6.05 -1.46 -10.31
CA SER A 72 -5.19 -2.36 -9.54
C SER A 72 -4.61 -3.44 -10.44
N VAL A 73 -3.28 -3.55 -10.41
CA VAL A 73 -2.50 -4.41 -11.31
C VAL A 73 -1.67 -5.37 -10.46
N TYR A 74 -1.63 -6.65 -10.82
CA TYR A 74 -0.91 -7.67 -10.08
C TYR A 74 0.40 -8.09 -10.76
N PHE A 75 1.50 -7.96 -10.03
CA PHE A 75 2.84 -8.38 -10.42
C PHE A 75 3.42 -9.36 -9.42
N LEU A 76 4.48 -10.07 -9.80
CA LEU A 76 5.09 -11.09 -8.95
C LEU A 76 6.14 -10.46 -8.04
N HIS A 77 6.04 -10.70 -6.73
CA HIS A 77 7.08 -10.43 -5.73
C HIS A 77 7.60 -11.77 -5.19
N GLY A 78 8.82 -12.13 -5.57
CA GLY A 78 9.28 -13.52 -5.46
C GLY A 78 8.36 -14.45 -6.27
N ASP A 79 7.64 -15.33 -5.57
CA ASP A 79 6.67 -16.28 -6.13
C ASP A 79 5.20 -15.88 -5.84
N SER A 80 4.98 -14.79 -5.08
CA SER A 80 3.65 -14.30 -4.69
C SER A 80 3.13 -13.24 -5.67
N LEU A 81 1.81 -13.06 -5.79
CA LEU A 81 1.25 -11.90 -6.48
C LEU A 81 0.99 -10.72 -5.52
N GLU A 82 1.53 -9.56 -5.84
CA GLU A 82 1.34 -8.30 -5.11
C GLU A 82 0.52 -7.30 -5.94
N ARG A 83 -0.47 -6.65 -5.30
CA ARG A 83 -1.30 -5.61 -5.92
C ARG A 83 -0.59 -4.27 -5.88
N GLN A 84 -0.42 -3.64 -7.04
CA GLN A 84 0.02 -2.25 -7.20
C GLN A 84 -1.14 -1.36 -7.66
N GLY A 85 -1.15 -0.10 -7.20
CA GLY A 85 -2.05 0.95 -7.69
C GLY A 85 -1.45 1.67 -8.89
N TYR A 86 -2.21 1.81 -9.98
CA TYR A 86 -1.79 2.47 -11.21
C TYR A 86 -2.78 3.60 -11.55
N PRO A 87 -2.35 4.88 -11.55
CA PRO A 87 -3.23 6.01 -11.84
C PRO A 87 -3.65 6.06 -13.30
N VAL A 88 -4.92 6.44 -13.55
CA VAL A 88 -5.49 6.58 -14.89
C VAL A 88 -6.14 7.96 -15.11
N GLU A 89 -6.08 8.46 -16.34
CA GLU A 89 -6.81 9.66 -16.75
C GLU A 89 -8.27 9.31 -17.08
N GLY A 90 -9.17 9.47 -16.10
CA GLY A 90 -10.62 9.31 -16.29
C GLY A 90 -11.22 8.22 -15.41
N GLU A 91 -12.05 7.35 -15.98
CA GLU A 91 -12.68 6.24 -15.25
C GLU A 91 -11.76 5.00 -15.22
N PRO A 92 -11.71 4.25 -14.10
CA PRO A 92 -10.91 3.03 -14.01
C PRO A 92 -11.57 1.93 -14.83
N THR A 93 -10.90 1.47 -15.88
CA THR A 93 -11.42 0.44 -16.79
C THR A 93 -10.58 -0.83 -16.76
N LEU A 94 -11.23 -1.98 -16.95
CA LEU A 94 -10.53 -3.26 -17.12
C LEU A 94 -9.50 -3.20 -18.25
N ARG A 95 -9.80 -2.48 -19.35
CA ARG A 95 -8.83 -2.33 -20.44
C ARG A 95 -7.54 -1.64 -19.96
N ALA A 96 -7.63 -0.53 -19.23
CA ALA A 96 -6.44 0.15 -18.73
C ALA A 96 -5.63 -0.74 -17.76
N ALA A 97 -6.31 -1.51 -16.90
CA ALA A 97 -5.65 -2.46 -16.00
C ALA A 97 -4.92 -3.58 -16.77
N LEU A 98 -5.52 -4.08 -17.85
CA LEU A 98 -4.91 -5.10 -18.72
C LEU A 98 -3.76 -4.52 -19.56
N ASP A 99 -3.93 -3.33 -20.15
CA ASP A 99 -2.85 -2.66 -20.88
C ASP A 99 -1.62 -2.47 -19.95
N PHE A 100 -1.81 -2.15 -18.65
CA PHE A 100 -0.72 -2.09 -17.67
C PHE A 100 -0.11 -3.44 -17.22
N VAL A 101 -0.87 -4.54 -17.14
CA VAL A 101 -0.31 -5.85 -16.69
C VAL A 101 0.51 -6.55 -17.78
N LEU A 102 0.28 -6.18 -19.05
CA LEU A 102 1.04 -6.67 -20.19
C LEU A 102 2.38 -5.94 -20.35
N ASP A 103 2.47 -4.70 -19.89
CA ASP A 103 3.73 -3.95 -19.76
C ASP A 103 4.57 -4.45 -18.55
N PRO A 104 5.89 -4.16 -18.53
CA PRO A 104 6.72 -4.37 -17.33
C PRO A 104 6.25 -3.54 -16.12
N PRO A 105 6.56 -3.96 -14.87
CA PRO A 105 6.31 -3.16 -13.68
C PRO A 105 6.95 -1.77 -13.79
N ALA A 106 6.24 -0.72 -13.35
CA ALA A 106 6.74 0.65 -13.45
C ALA A 106 7.94 0.88 -12.51
N GLU A 107 8.97 1.60 -13.00
CA GLU A 107 10.16 1.93 -12.23
C GLU A 107 9.79 2.70 -10.94
N GLY A 108 10.28 2.23 -9.79
CA GLY A 108 10.09 2.88 -8.49
C GLY A 108 8.86 2.44 -7.68
N LEU A 109 8.09 1.44 -8.14
CA LEU A 109 7.07 0.77 -7.30
C LEU A 109 7.74 -0.07 -6.20
N SER A 110 8.58 -1.02 -6.59
CA SER A 110 9.45 -1.82 -5.71
C SER A 110 10.55 -2.48 -6.55
N ASP A 111 11.78 -2.55 -6.01
CA ASP A 111 12.97 -3.05 -6.71
C ASP A 111 12.92 -4.57 -7.04
N GLU A 112 11.92 -5.29 -6.54
CA GLU A 112 11.81 -6.76 -6.59
C GLU A 112 10.56 -7.26 -7.36
N LEU A 113 9.78 -6.37 -7.98
CA LEU A 113 8.63 -6.75 -8.81
C LEU A 113 9.06 -7.27 -10.19
N ARG A 114 8.46 -8.37 -10.65
CA ARG A 114 8.63 -8.93 -12.00
C ARG A 114 7.29 -9.17 -12.68
N SER A 115 7.29 -9.22 -14.01
CA SER A 115 6.23 -9.82 -14.80
C SER A 115 6.76 -11.11 -15.44
N SER A 116 5.93 -12.15 -15.48
CA SER A 116 6.15 -13.36 -16.28
C SER A 116 5.35 -13.35 -17.58
N VAL A 117 4.51 -12.32 -17.80
CA VAL A 117 3.92 -12.04 -19.12
C VAL A 117 5.07 -11.80 -20.12
N PRO A 118 5.07 -12.47 -21.29
CA PRO A 118 6.10 -12.27 -22.31
C PRO A 118 6.09 -10.83 -22.86
N PRO A 119 7.26 -10.24 -23.16
CA PRO A 119 7.33 -8.95 -23.83
C PRO A 119 6.59 -9.00 -25.18
N ASP A 120 6.12 -7.84 -25.63
CA ASP A 120 5.34 -7.66 -26.85
C ASP A 120 3.95 -8.39 -26.88
N THR A 121 3.51 -8.99 -25.77
CA THR A 121 2.13 -9.52 -25.64
C THR A 121 1.11 -8.39 -25.66
N GLY A 122 0.22 -8.37 -26.67
CA GLY A 122 -0.80 -7.34 -26.85
C GLY A 122 -2.23 -7.78 -26.49
N LEU A 123 -3.09 -6.80 -26.17
CA LEU A 123 -4.52 -6.98 -25.93
C LEU A 123 -5.34 -6.67 -27.20
N ASN A 124 -5.72 -7.72 -27.94
CA ASN A 124 -6.55 -7.65 -29.14
C ASN A 124 -7.97 -7.14 -28.80
N SER A 125 -8.62 -7.75 -27.81
CA SER A 125 -9.95 -7.33 -27.33
C SER A 125 -10.21 -7.75 -25.89
N VAL A 126 -11.16 -7.06 -25.25
CA VAL A 126 -11.73 -7.47 -23.97
C VAL A 126 -13.24 -7.19 -23.96
N GLU A 127 -14.03 -8.18 -23.57
CA GLU A 127 -15.47 -8.10 -23.41
C GLU A 127 -15.88 -8.63 -22.03
N VAL A 128 -16.92 -8.07 -21.41
CA VAL A 128 -17.45 -8.54 -20.12
C VAL A 128 -18.94 -8.80 -20.24
N SER A 129 -19.38 -10.01 -19.85
CA SER A 129 -20.79 -10.40 -19.88
C SER A 129 -21.08 -11.41 -18.76
N ASP A 130 -22.20 -11.26 -18.05
CA ASP A 130 -22.67 -12.15 -16.98
C ASP A 130 -21.60 -12.51 -15.91
N GLY A 131 -20.70 -11.57 -15.60
CA GLY A 131 -19.61 -11.78 -14.64
C GLY A 131 -18.40 -12.55 -15.18
N VAL A 132 -18.33 -12.75 -16.50
CA VAL A 132 -17.22 -13.38 -17.21
C VAL A 132 -16.50 -12.34 -18.06
N ALA A 133 -15.19 -12.17 -17.84
CA ALA A 133 -14.32 -11.47 -18.78
C ALA A 133 -13.87 -12.43 -19.89
N VAL A 134 -13.93 -11.99 -21.14
CA VAL A 134 -13.36 -12.66 -22.30
C VAL A 134 -12.21 -11.78 -22.80
N ILE A 135 -10.99 -12.29 -22.71
CA ILE A 135 -9.76 -11.57 -23.04
C ILE A 135 -9.12 -12.25 -24.25
N ASP A 136 -8.91 -11.51 -25.33
CA ASP A 136 -8.18 -11.97 -26.51
C ASP A 136 -6.79 -11.33 -26.56
N LEU A 137 -5.77 -12.17 -26.51
CA LEU A 137 -4.36 -11.79 -26.50
C LEU A 137 -3.70 -12.13 -27.85
N THR A 138 -2.56 -11.50 -28.13
CA THR A 138 -1.70 -11.89 -29.25
C THR A 138 -0.94 -13.18 -28.94
N SER A 139 -0.29 -13.78 -29.95
CA SER A 139 0.32 -15.11 -29.86
C SER A 139 1.46 -15.24 -28.83
N GLU A 140 2.11 -14.12 -28.50
CA GLU A 140 3.33 -13.99 -27.71
C GLU A 140 3.16 -14.48 -26.26
N ILE A 141 1.92 -14.51 -25.71
CA ILE A 141 1.60 -15.12 -24.39
C ILE A 141 1.99 -16.62 -24.28
N ASN A 142 2.35 -17.26 -25.40
CA ASN A 142 2.79 -18.65 -25.49
C ASN A 142 4.32 -18.82 -25.59
N ASP A 143 5.10 -17.73 -25.60
CA ASP A 143 6.57 -17.78 -25.64
C ASP A 143 7.18 -18.18 -24.28
N VAL A 144 6.39 -18.13 -23.21
CA VAL A 144 6.66 -18.80 -21.92
C VAL A 144 5.85 -20.10 -21.80
N SER A 145 6.40 -21.07 -21.06
CA SER A 145 5.75 -22.37 -20.83
C SER A 145 5.96 -22.87 -19.40
N GLY A 146 5.09 -23.78 -18.95
CA GLY A 146 5.17 -24.35 -17.60
C GLY A 146 4.84 -23.32 -16.51
N GLU A 147 5.68 -23.24 -15.48
CA GLU A 147 5.45 -22.39 -14.31
C GLU A 147 5.32 -20.90 -14.67
N ALA A 148 6.25 -20.36 -15.46
CA ALA A 148 6.20 -18.97 -15.92
C ALA A 148 4.92 -18.64 -16.73
N GLN A 149 4.35 -19.64 -17.42
CA GLN A 149 3.06 -19.48 -18.10
C GLN A 149 1.91 -19.46 -17.10
N LYS A 150 1.89 -20.36 -16.10
CA LYS A 150 0.92 -20.31 -14.99
C LYS A 150 0.95 -18.95 -14.28
N GLU A 151 2.15 -18.43 -14.00
CA GLU A 151 2.36 -17.09 -13.42
C GLU A 151 1.80 -15.97 -14.30
N ALA A 152 2.10 -15.97 -15.61
CA ALA A 152 1.61 -14.96 -16.55
C ALA A 152 0.08 -14.91 -16.61
N PHE A 153 -0.57 -16.08 -16.72
CA PHE A 153 -2.03 -16.14 -16.68
C PHE A 153 -2.59 -15.76 -15.30
N ALA A 154 -1.91 -16.09 -14.20
CA ALA A 154 -2.32 -15.68 -12.86
C ALA A 154 -2.30 -14.15 -12.69
N GLN A 155 -1.22 -13.46 -13.11
CA GLN A 155 -1.16 -11.99 -13.10
C GLN A 155 -2.36 -11.36 -13.81
N ILE A 156 -2.67 -11.83 -15.03
CA ILE A 156 -3.78 -11.30 -15.83
C ILE A 156 -5.13 -11.62 -15.16
N VAL A 157 -5.30 -12.81 -14.59
CA VAL A 157 -6.52 -13.19 -13.85
C VAL A 157 -6.72 -12.33 -12.60
N PHE A 158 -5.72 -12.15 -11.75
CA PHE A 158 -5.88 -11.35 -10.52
C PHE A 158 -6.04 -9.84 -10.81
N THR A 159 -5.39 -9.30 -11.85
CA THR A 159 -5.69 -7.97 -12.38
C THR A 159 -7.14 -7.86 -12.86
N THR A 160 -7.66 -8.89 -13.53
CA THR A 160 -9.05 -8.90 -14.02
C THR A 160 -10.08 -9.01 -12.89
N LEU A 161 -9.85 -9.90 -11.93
CA LEU A 161 -10.70 -10.11 -10.76
C LEU A 161 -10.56 -9.00 -9.70
N ALA A 162 -9.72 -7.98 -9.95
CA ALA A 162 -9.73 -6.74 -9.18
C ALA A 162 -11.03 -5.92 -9.39
N PHE A 163 -11.75 -6.16 -10.48
CA PHE A 163 -13.02 -5.53 -10.82
C PHE A 163 -14.18 -6.35 -10.21
N PRO A 164 -14.94 -5.81 -9.23
CA PRO A 164 -15.87 -6.59 -8.39
C PRO A 164 -17.10 -7.15 -9.13
N GLU A 165 -17.37 -6.66 -10.34
CA GLU A 165 -18.39 -7.20 -11.24
C GLU A 165 -17.94 -8.46 -12.01
N ILE A 166 -16.66 -8.85 -11.91
CA ILE A 166 -16.06 -9.97 -12.65
C ILE A 166 -15.71 -11.11 -11.69
N ALA A 167 -16.31 -12.28 -11.92
CA ALA A 167 -16.11 -13.48 -11.12
C ALA A 167 -15.22 -14.54 -11.80
N SER A 168 -15.02 -14.45 -13.12
CA SER A 168 -14.23 -15.42 -13.87
C SER A 168 -13.68 -14.87 -15.19
N VAL A 169 -12.66 -15.53 -15.74
CA VAL A 169 -11.95 -15.14 -16.96
C VAL A 169 -11.94 -16.27 -17.98
N ARG A 170 -12.03 -15.94 -19.27
CA ARG A 170 -11.79 -16.82 -20.42
C ARG A 170 -10.74 -16.19 -21.33
N PHE A 171 -9.84 -17.01 -21.87
CA PHE A 171 -8.76 -16.55 -22.72
C PHE A 171 -8.93 -17.01 -24.17
N LEU A 172 -8.69 -16.08 -25.08
CA LEU A 172 -8.50 -16.31 -26.51
C LEU A 172 -7.08 -15.90 -26.90
N VAL A 173 -6.55 -16.55 -27.94
CA VAL A 173 -5.31 -16.16 -28.62
C VAL A 173 -5.59 -16.08 -30.12
N ASP A 174 -5.35 -14.90 -30.70
CA ASP A 174 -5.74 -14.53 -32.07
C ASP A 174 -7.19 -14.95 -32.40
N GLY A 175 -8.14 -14.64 -31.52
CA GLY A 175 -9.55 -14.97 -31.66
C GLY A 175 -9.92 -16.44 -31.43
N LYS A 176 -9.00 -17.29 -30.96
CA LYS A 176 -9.25 -18.73 -30.71
C LYS A 176 -9.24 -19.01 -29.20
N ALA A 177 -10.32 -19.57 -28.67
CA ALA A 177 -10.39 -19.93 -27.25
C ALA A 177 -9.32 -20.97 -26.87
N ILE A 178 -8.68 -20.78 -25.71
CA ILE A 178 -7.66 -21.66 -25.14
C ILE A 178 -7.99 -22.03 -23.69
N ASP A 179 -7.38 -23.12 -23.19
CA ASP A 179 -7.43 -23.50 -21.78
C ASP A 179 -6.19 -22.98 -21.05
N ALA A 180 -6.37 -22.00 -20.15
CA ALA A 180 -5.29 -21.37 -19.41
C ALA A 180 -4.70 -22.30 -18.33
N PRO A 181 -3.38 -22.28 -18.07
CA PRO A 181 -2.75 -23.06 -17.00
C PRO A 181 -3.11 -22.54 -15.61
N THR A 182 -3.48 -23.47 -14.72
CA THR A 182 -3.78 -23.25 -13.29
C THR A 182 -3.18 -24.40 -12.46
N ASP A 183 -3.14 -24.31 -11.13
CA ASP A 183 -2.66 -25.41 -10.27
C ASP A 183 -3.59 -26.63 -10.34
N ASP A 184 -4.87 -26.36 -10.62
CA ASP A 184 -5.93 -27.30 -10.98
C ASP A 184 -5.74 -27.93 -12.39
N GLY A 185 -4.65 -27.64 -13.10
CA GLY A 185 -4.43 -27.99 -14.51
C GLY A 185 -5.01 -26.96 -15.49
N ASN A 186 -5.06 -27.27 -16.79
CA ASN A 186 -5.58 -26.34 -17.79
C ASN A 186 -7.11 -26.18 -17.71
N ARG A 187 -7.63 -24.94 -17.80
CA ARG A 187 -9.06 -24.61 -17.63
C ARG A 187 -9.58 -23.62 -18.69
N SER A 188 -10.76 -23.92 -19.25
CA SER A 188 -11.47 -23.06 -20.23
C SER A 188 -12.18 -21.84 -19.62
N ILE A 189 -12.24 -21.79 -18.29
CA ILE A 189 -12.77 -20.71 -17.45
C ILE A 189 -11.92 -20.73 -16.18
N VAL A 190 -11.36 -19.58 -15.78
CA VAL A 190 -10.48 -19.46 -14.61
C VAL A 190 -11.11 -18.55 -13.56
N THR A 191 -10.86 -18.88 -12.29
CA THR A 191 -11.21 -18.10 -11.10
C THR A 191 -10.01 -18.03 -10.16
N ALA A 192 -10.05 -17.15 -9.14
CA ALA A 192 -8.99 -17.08 -8.14
C ALA A 192 -8.76 -18.43 -7.42
N ASP A 193 -9.83 -19.21 -7.19
CA ASP A 193 -9.79 -20.52 -6.53
C ASP A 193 -9.05 -21.61 -7.31
N ASN A 194 -8.65 -21.36 -8.57
CA ASN A 194 -7.85 -22.32 -9.37
C ASN A 194 -6.32 -22.12 -9.20
N TYR A 195 -5.90 -21.10 -8.47
CA TYR A 195 -4.50 -20.87 -8.09
C TYR A 195 -4.33 -21.09 -6.58
N ASP A 196 -3.25 -21.76 -6.19
CA ASP A 196 -2.89 -21.98 -4.79
C ASP A 196 -1.98 -20.85 -4.26
N GLU A 197 -1.79 -20.79 -2.93
CA GLU A 197 -0.72 -20.00 -2.32
C GLU A 197 0.65 -20.54 -2.79
N PRO A 198 1.63 -19.70 -3.21
CA PRO A 198 1.70 -18.24 -3.01
C PRO A 198 1.04 -17.37 -4.10
N LEU A 199 0.65 -17.92 -5.25
CA LEU A 199 0.08 -17.12 -6.36
C LEU A 199 -1.30 -16.53 -6.05
N ASN A 200 -2.00 -17.05 -5.06
CA ASN A 200 -3.31 -16.57 -4.60
C ASN A 200 -3.20 -15.70 -3.34
N PRO A 201 -3.15 -14.36 -3.46
CA PRO A 201 -3.14 -13.45 -2.32
C PRO A 201 -4.54 -13.34 -1.68
N ARG A 202 -4.67 -13.91 -0.47
CA ARG A 202 -5.91 -13.98 0.33
C ARG A 202 -6.08 -12.83 1.32
#